data_AF-A0A7W0R299-F1
#
_entry.id   AF-A0A7W0R299-F1
#
_cell.length_a   1.000
_cell.length_b   1.000
_cell.length_c   1.000
_cell.angle_alpha   90.00
_cell.angle_beta   90.00
_cell.angle_gamma   90.00
#
_symmetry.space_group_name_H-M   'P 1'
#
loop_
_entity.id
_entity.type
_entity.pdbx_description
1 polymer ?
#
loop_
_entity_poly.entity_id
_entity_poly.type
_entity_poly.pdbx_seq_one_letter_code
_entity_poly.pdbx_strand_id
1 'polypeptide(L)'
;MTVLSQHTSDSNTERAFAGLKQRFSVWSQVVAADPTEVADAIRPGGLADTKAVRIQAILSTIEEREGSLDLARLNELDDDEVDAYLVSLPGVGPKTSACVLLFSMGRD
;
A
#
# COMPACT_ATOMS: atom_id res chain seq x y z
N MET A 1 -22.37 -17.84 9.49
CA MET A 1 -22.57 -16.60 10.26
C MET A 1 -21.29 -15.79 10.16
N THR A 2 -21.11 -15.02 9.07
CA THR A 2 -19.85 -14.29 8.80
C THR A 2 -20.14 -13.02 8.00
N VAL A 3 -21.13 -12.24 8.46
CA VAL A 3 -21.65 -11.04 7.77
C VAL A 3 -21.06 -9.74 8.35
N LEU A 4 -20.23 -9.80 9.41
CA LEU A 4 -19.75 -8.61 10.11
C LEU A 4 -18.28 -8.21 9.82
N SER A 5 -17.58 -8.89 8.91
CA SER A 5 -16.16 -8.55 8.60
C SER A 5 -15.94 -7.83 7.26
N GLN A 6 -16.97 -7.65 6.43
CA GLN A 6 -16.80 -7.32 5.00
C GLN A 6 -17.03 -5.84 4.62
N HIS A 7 -17.12 -4.91 5.57
CA HIS A 7 -17.38 -3.50 5.19
C HIS A 7 -16.61 -2.45 6.00
N THR A 8 -16.10 -2.78 7.19
CA THR A 8 -15.42 -1.81 8.06
C THR A 8 -13.93 -1.68 7.78
N SER A 9 -13.29 -2.73 7.28
CA SER A 9 -11.86 -2.70 6.92
C SER A 9 -11.61 -2.03 5.57
N ASP A 10 -12.53 -2.21 4.61
CA ASP A 10 -12.34 -1.72 3.24
C ASP A 10 -12.52 -0.21 3.17
N SER A 11 -13.61 0.32 3.75
CA SER A 11 -13.84 1.77 3.80
C SER A 11 -12.75 2.56 4.54
N ASN A 12 -12.14 1.98 5.57
CA ASN A 12 -11.01 2.62 6.26
C ASN A 12 -9.72 2.56 5.44
N THR A 13 -9.54 1.51 4.64
CA THR A 13 -8.40 1.36 3.73
C THR A 13 -8.53 2.32 2.54
N GLU A 14 -9.72 2.44 1.97
CA GLU A 14 -10.04 3.45 0.94
C GLU A 14 -9.79 4.88 1.44
N ARG A 15 -10.19 5.20 2.67
CA ARG A 15 -9.93 6.54 3.25
C ARG A 15 -8.44 6.80 3.47
N ALA A 16 -7.72 5.81 3.99
CA ALA A 16 -6.26 5.90 4.13
C ALA A 16 -5.59 6.09 2.76
N PHE A 17 -6.11 5.44 1.72
CA PHE A 17 -5.62 5.59 0.37
C PHE A 17 -5.88 6.98 -0.22
N ALA A 18 -7.11 7.47 -0.08
CA ALA A 18 -7.46 8.82 -0.52
C ALA A 18 -6.57 9.86 0.17
N GLY A 19 -6.27 9.68 1.46
CA GLY A 19 -5.33 10.51 2.21
C GLY A 19 -3.91 10.47 1.64
N LEU A 20 -3.40 9.27 1.31
CA LEU A 20 -2.09 9.09 0.66
C LEU A 20 -2.03 9.79 -0.70
N LYS A 21 -2.98 9.56 -1.62
CA LYS A 21 -2.98 10.19 -2.95
C LYS A 21 -3.18 11.71 -2.89
N GLN A 22 -3.95 12.19 -1.92
CA GLN A 22 -4.16 13.63 -1.75
C GLN A 22 -2.89 14.32 -1.25
N ARG A 23 -2.09 13.64 -0.42
CA ARG A 23 -0.87 14.21 0.16
C ARG A 23 0.39 13.96 -0.69
N PHE A 24 0.45 12.83 -1.39
CA PHE A 24 1.60 12.41 -2.18
C PHE A 24 1.18 12.08 -3.61
N SER A 25 1.72 12.84 -4.55
CA SER A 25 1.43 12.71 -5.98
C SER A 25 2.20 11.58 -6.67
N VAL A 26 3.36 11.21 -6.10
CA VAL A 26 4.23 10.13 -6.60
C VAL A 26 4.78 9.32 -5.43
N TRP A 27 5.00 8.02 -5.65
CA TRP A 27 5.45 7.09 -4.61
C TRP A 27 6.83 7.42 -4.04
N SER A 28 7.72 8.02 -4.83
CA SER A 28 9.02 8.50 -4.35
C SER A 28 8.91 9.56 -3.25
N GLN A 29 7.83 10.35 -3.23
CA GLN A 29 7.56 11.27 -2.13
C GLN A 29 7.21 10.54 -0.85
N VAL A 30 6.50 9.41 -0.93
CA VAL A 30 6.16 8.58 0.24
C VAL A 30 7.43 7.97 0.85
N VAL A 31 8.35 7.49 0.01
CA VAL A 31 9.65 6.96 0.46
C VAL A 31 10.51 8.03 1.13
N ALA A 32 10.53 9.24 0.57
CA ALA A 32 11.32 10.35 1.08
C ALA A 32 10.69 11.09 2.27
N ALA A 33 9.39 10.91 2.53
CA ALA A 33 8.66 11.61 3.59
C ALA A 33 9.02 11.09 4.99
N ASP A 34 8.74 11.90 6.01
CA ASP A 34 8.83 11.43 7.39
C ASP A 34 7.76 10.33 7.63
N PRO A 35 8.10 9.22 8.30
CA PRO A 35 7.12 8.17 8.61
C PRO A 35 5.86 8.68 9.30
N THR A 36 5.97 9.75 10.10
CA THR A 36 4.82 10.38 10.77
C THR A 36 3.87 11.06 9.79
N GLU A 37 4.38 11.66 8.70
CA GLU A 37 3.53 12.25 7.66
C GLU A 37 2.77 11.19 6.87
N VAL A 38 3.43 10.06 6.60
CA VAL A 38 2.79 8.89 5.97
C VAL A 38 1.75 8.31 6.92
N ALA A 39 2.07 8.18 8.21
CA ALA A 39 1.14 7.69 9.24
C ALA A 39 -0.09 8.60 9.39
N ASP A 40 0.08 9.93 9.36
CA ASP A 40 -1.02 10.88 9.40
C ASP A 40 -1.96 10.71 8.20
N ALA A 41 -1.41 10.46 7.00
CA ALA A 41 -2.20 10.23 5.79
C ALA A 41 -3.04 8.93 5.86
N ILE A 42 -2.53 7.89 6.54
CA ILE A 42 -3.21 6.59 6.67
C ILE A 42 -3.86 6.35 8.04
N ARG A 43 -3.93 7.38 8.90
CA ARG A 43 -4.49 7.29 10.25
C ARG A 43 -5.86 6.60 10.34
N PRO A 44 -6.81 6.81 9.39
CA PRO A 44 -8.10 6.09 9.40
C PRO A 44 -7.99 4.56 9.31
N GLY A 45 -6.90 4.04 8.74
CA GLY A 45 -6.68 2.60 8.52
C GLY A 45 -6.23 1.82 9.76
N GLY A 46 -5.97 2.49 10.89
CA GLY A 46 -5.47 1.88 12.13
C GLY A 46 -4.05 1.33 12.03
N LEU A 47 -3.33 1.29 13.17
CA LEU A 47 -1.90 0.92 13.24
C LEU A 47 -1.00 1.73 12.28
N ALA A 48 -1.33 3.02 12.12
CA ALA A 48 -0.76 3.88 11.09
C ALA A 48 0.76 4.02 11.17
N ASP A 49 1.32 4.18 12.38
CA ASP A 49 2.76 4.35 12.57
C ASP A 49 3.55 3.11 12.09
N THR A 50 3.08 1.91 12.48
CA THR A 50 3.69 0.65 12.04
C THR A 50 3.51 0.43 10.55
N LYS A 51 2.35 0.81 9.99
CA LYS A 51 2.07 0.69 8.56
C LYS A 51 2.92 1.64 7.72
N ALA A 52 3.13 2.87 8.18
CA ALA A 52 3.94 3.87 7.49
C ALA A 52 5.38 3.38 7.25
N VAL A 53 6.04 2.93 8.32
CA VAL A 53 7.41 2.38 8.24
C VAL A 53 7.46 1.18 7.31
N ARG A 54 6.45 0.30 7.35
CA ARG A 54 6.38 -0.88 6.46
C ARG A 54 6.17 -0.49 5.00
N ILE A 55 5.25 0.43 4.72
CA ILE A 55 4.98 0.92 3.35
C ILE A 55 6.26 1.50 2.75
N GLN A 56 6.97 2.33 3.51
CA GLN A 56 8.25 2.89 3.06
C GLN A 56 9.29 1.80 2.78
N ALA A 57 9.46 0.82 3.68
CA ALA A 57 10.39 -0.28 3.46
C ALA A 57 10.08 -1.12 2.21
N ILE A 58 8.79 -1.35 1.94
CA ILE A 58 8.31 -2.07 0.75
C ILE A 58 8.65 -1.28 -0.51
N LEU A 59 8.30 0.01 -0.53
CA LEU A 59 8.60 0.89 -1.66
C LEU A 59 10.11 0.98 -1.90
N SER A 60 10.93 1.20 -0.86
CA SER A 60 12.39 1.17 -1.01
C SER A 60 12.90 -0.14 -1.59
N THR A 61 12.34 -1.29 -1.17
CA THR A 61 12.73 -2.59 -1.73
C THR A 61 12.34 -2.73 -3.21
N ILE A 62 11.18 -2.20 -3.60
CA ILE A 62 10.75 -2.19 -5.01
C ILE A 62 11.68 -1.30 -5.84
N GLU A 63 12.00 -0.10 -5.35
CA GLU A 63 12.91 0.83 -6.02
C GLU A 63 14.30 0.22 -6.20
N GLU A 64 14.81 -0.48 -5.19
CA GLU A 64 16.10 -1.20 -5.26
C GLU A 64 16.09 -2.36 -6.26
N ARG A 65 14.96 -3.09 -6.37
CA ARG A 65 14.83 -4.25 -7.27
C ARG A 65 14.59 -3.85 -8.72
N GLU A 66 13.70 -2.89 -8.96
CA GLU A 66 13.21 -2.51 -10.29
C GLU A 66 13.92 -1.26 -10.83
N GLY A 67 14.68 -0.54 -10.00
CA GLY A 67 15.35 0.72 -10.36
C GLY A 67 14.40 1.92 -10.48
N SER A 68 13.10 1.72 -10.29
CA SER A 68 12.09 2.79 -10.27
C SER A 68 10.85 2.36 -9.47
N LEU A 69 10.16 3.34 -8.89
CA LEU A 69 8.86 3.17 -8.22
C LEU A 69 7.67 3.28 -9.20
N ASP A 70 7.90 3.00 -10.48
CA ASP A 70 6.85 3.00 -11.47
C ASP A 70 6.07 1.69 -11.43
N LEU A 71 5.03 1.68 -10.61
CA LEU A 71 4.11 0.55 -10.49
C LEU A 71 3.14 0.45 -11.67
N ALA A 72 3.29 1.26 -12.73
CA ALA A 72 2.47 1.16 -13.94
C ALA A 72 2.54 -0.25 -14.56
N ARG A 73 3.69 -0.91 -14.48
CA ARG A 73 3.84 -2.30 -14.92
C ARG A 73 2.95 -3.27 -14.14
N LEU A 74 2.72 -3.01 -12.85
CA LEU A 74 1.80 -3.85 -12.09
C LEU A 74 0.38 -3.77 -12.68
N ASN A 75 -0.06 -2.62 -13.22
CA ASN A 75 -1.39 -2.53 -13.84
C ASN A 75 -1.57 -3.44 -15.07
N GLU A 76 -0.47 -3.93 -15.65
CA GLU A 76 -0.47 -4.86 -16.78
C GLU A 76 -0.53 -6.34 -16.34
N LEU A 77 -0.27 -6.63 -15.06
CA LEU A 77 -0.31 -7.96 -14.48
C LEU A 77 -1.73 -8.30 -13.99
N ASP A 78 -2.02 -9.60 -13.89
CA ASP A 78 -3.23 -10.06 -13.21
C ASP A 78 -3.08 -10.00 -11.68
N ASP A 79 -4.21 -10.03 -10.97
CA ASP A 79 -4.21 -9.81 -9.52
C ASP A 79 -3.41 -10.90 -8.78
N ASP A 80 -3.40 -12.14 -9.30
CA ASP A 80 -2.64 -13.28 -8.76
C ASP A 80 -1.12 -13.07 -8.91
N GLU A 81 -0.66 -12.59 -10.07
CA GLU A 81 0.74 -12.26 -10.35
C GLU A 81 1.22 -11.11 -9.47
N VAL A 82 0.36 -10.12 -9.23
CA VAL A 82 0.68 -8.99 -8.37
C VAL A 82 0.73 -9.41 -6.92
N ASP A 83 -0.22 -10.23 -6.46
CA ASP A 83 -0.18 -10.78 -5.11
C ASP A 83 1.08 -11.62 -4.90
N ALA A 84 1.45 -12.47 -5.88
CA ALA A 84 2.68 -13.25 -5.83
C ALA A 84 3.93 -12.36 -5.78
N TYR A 85 3.97 -11.29 -6.58
CA TYR A 85 5.06 -10.31 -6.58
C TYR A 85 5.17 -9.61 -5.23
N LEU A 86 4.06 -9.11 -4.71
CA LEU A 86 4.01 -8.39 -3.44
C LEU A 86 4.37 -9.29 -2.27
N VAL A 87 3.86 -10.53 -2.20
CA VAL A 87 4.24 -11.51 -1.17
C VAL A 87 5.71 -11.92 -1.26
N SER A 88 6.35 -11.79 -2.43
CA SER A 88 7.80 -11.99 -2.56
C SER A 88 8.65 -10.88 -1.92
N LEU A 89 8.03 -9.74 -1.56
CA LEU A 89 8.70 -8.63 -0.90
C LEU A 89 8.83 -8.93 0.61
N PRO A 90 10.04 -8.75 1.19
CA PRO A 90 10.29 -9.05 2.59
C PRO A 90 9.37 -8.21 3.50
N GLY A 91 8.58 -8.90 4.34
CA GLY A 91 7.66 -8.24 5.29
C GLY A 91 6.26 -7.94 4.72
N VAL A 92 5.97 -8.33 3.49
CA VAL A 92 4.63 -8.29 2.90
C VAL A 92 3.92 -9.62 3.13
N GLY A 93 2.89 -9.60 3.99
CA GLY A 93 1.95 -10.70 4.12
C GLY A 93 0.67 -10.41 3.30
N PRO A 94 -0.28 -11.37 3.24
CA PRO A 94 -1.50 -11.25 2.44
C PRO A 94 -2.31 -9.97 2.70
N LYS A 95 -2.34 -9.52 3.97
CA LYS A 95 -3.03 -8.27 4.37
C LYS A 95 -2.31 -7.01 3.90
N THR A 96 -0.99 -7.06 3.81
CA THR A 96 -0.17 -5.95 3.31
C THR A 96 -0.22 -5.90 1.79
N SER A 97 -0.24 -7.07 1.14
CA SER A 97 -0.42 -7.21 -0.31
C SER A 97 -1.73 -6.57 -0.75
N ALA A 98 -2.84 -6.92 -0.09
CA ALA A 98 -4.16 -6.32 -0.34
C ALA A 98 -4.15 -4.78 -0.20
N CYS A 99 -3.44 -4.25 0.81
CA CYS A 99 -3.30 -2.80 0.95
C CYS A 99 -2.54 -2.21 -0.26
N VAL A 100 -1.40 -2.78 -0.64
CA VAL A 100 -0.60 -2.29 -1.76
C VAL A 100 -1.31 -2.46 -3.11
N LEU A 101 -2.07 -3.53 -3.32
CA LEU A 101 -2.95 -3.74 -4.48
C LEU A 101 -4.02 -2.66 -4.59
N LEU A 102 -4.77 -2.45 -3.51
CA LEU A 102 -5.76 -1.38 -3.42
C LEU A 102 -5.11 -0.01 -3.67
N PHE A 103 -3.88 0.18 -3.16
CA PHE A 103 -3.09 1.40 -3.33
C PHE A 103 -2.52 1.59 -4.75
N SER A 104 -2.14 0.52 -5.43
CA SER A 104 -1.45 0.58 -6.73
C SER A 104 -2.42 0.61 -7.91
N MET A 105 -3.55 -0.10 -7.82
CA MET A 105 -4.40 -0.38 -8.98
C MET A 105 -5.79 0.23 -8.92
N GLY A 106 -6.26 0.63 -7.73
CA GLY A 106 -7.68 0.98 -7.56
C GLY A 106 -8.62 -0.15 -8.00
N ARG A 107 -8.12 -1.40 -7.97
CA ARG A 107 -8.88 -2.62 -8.24
C ARG A 107 -9.37 -3.17 -6.91
N ASP A 108 -10.65 -3.51 -6.89
CA ASP A 108 -11.41 -4.05 -5.77
C ASP A 108 -11.38 -5.58 -5.82
#